data_AF-A0A7S2LBW1-F1
#
_entry.id   AF-A0A7S2LBW1-F1
#
_cell.length_a   1.000
_cell.length_b   1.000
_cell.length_c   1.000
_cell.angle_alpha   90.00
_cell.angle_beta   90.00
_cell.angle_gamma   90.00
#
_symmetry.space_group_name_H-M   'P 1'
#
loop_
_entity.id
_entity.type
_entity.pdbx_description
1 polymer ?
#
loop_
_entity_poly.entity_id
_entity_poly.type
_entity_poly.pdbx_seq_one_letter_code
_entity_poly.pdbx_strand_id
1 'polypeptide(L)'
;MRHLRHKFNASVAVSLLETKRRCYEGYTAPRVKVIYHREGEKEEEKIVAEYQDIKAEFKKAVEVLLRVKQVGKRKRVKRIRLVIGGDHGQGAFRLGFRVLIDTESDEGEKEVLHKTINIATVHCKKEVGAILESTVIDWVTEDLKYINENRLHLLNVNRRVVTCFESD
;
A
#
# COMPACT_ATOMS: atom_id res chain seq x y z
N MET A 1 -11.14 -9.06 23.52
CA MET A 1 -11.39 -7.77 24.22
C MET A 1 -11.74 -7.91 25.71
N ARG A 2 -12.40 -9.00 26.16
CA ARG A 2 -12.79 -9.19 27.58
C ARG A 2 -11.60 -9.28 28.56
N HIS A 3 -10.54 -10.00 28.18
CA HIS A 3 -9.36 -10.22 29.03
C HIS A 3 -8.50 -8.97 29.28
N LEU A 4 -8.46 -8.03 28.33
CA LEU A 4 -7.69 -6.78 28.47
C LEU A 4 -8.38 -5.78 29.41
N ARG A 5 -9.73 -5.74 29.42
CA ARG A 5 -10.48 -4.83 30.29
C ARG A 5 -10.36 -5.17 31.78
N HIS A 6 -10.31 -6.45 32.10
CA HIS A 6 -10.18 -6.93 33.49
C HIS A 6 -8.81 -6.62 34.10
N LYS A 7 -7.74 -6.62 33.29
CA LYS A 7 -6.36 -6.41 33.78
C LYS A 7 -6.01 -4.94 34.00
N PHE A 8 -6.68 -4.01 33.31
CA PHE A 8 -6.32 -2.58 33.31
C PHE A 8 -7.41 -1.67 33.90
N ASN A 9 -8.31 -2.22 34.72
CA ASN A 9 -9.33 -1.47 35.48
C ASN A 9 -10.01 -0.32 34.70
N ALA A 10 -10.51 -0.67 33.50
CA ALA A 10 -11.40 0.15 32.67
C ALA A 10 -11.08 1.66 32.58
N SER A 11 -10.02 2.03 31.86
CA SER A 11 -9.92 3.39 31.26
C SER A 11 -9.29 3.43 29.86
N VAL A 12 -8.90 2.28 29.30
CA VAL A 12 -8.22 2.25 27.99
C VAL A 12 -9.27 2.21 26.87
N ALA A 13 -10.01 3.30 26.73
CA ALA A 13 -10.66 3.67 25.47
C ALA A 13 -9.65 4.45 24.64
N VAL A 14 -8.50 3.84 24.33
CA VAL A 14 -7.58 4.45 23.37
C VAL A 14 -8.18 4.21 21.99
N SER A 15 -8.41 5.28 21.25
CA SER A 15 -8.88 5.20 19.87
C SER A 15 -8.01 4.22 19.12
N LEU A 16 -8.60 3.19 18.50
CA LEU A 16 -7.85 2.19 17.73
C LEU A 16 -6.98 2.87 16.66
N LEU A 17 -7.47 3.99 16.12
CA LEU A 17 -6.74 4.84 15.18
C LEU A 17 -5.52 5.49 15.84
N GLU A 18 -5.67 5.97 17.07
CA GLU A 18 -4.58 6.58 17.83
C GLU A 18 -3.53 5.54 18.26
N THR A 19 -3.96 4.35 18.67
CA THR A 19 -3.05 3.21 18.91
C THR A 19 -2.35 2.80 17.62
N LYS A 20 -3.04 2.72 16.47
CA LYS A 20 -2.40 2.45 15.17
C LYS A 20 -1.39 3.54 14.79
N ARG A 21 -1.72 4.81 15.00
CA ARG A 21 -0.83 5.95 14.73
C ARG A 21 0.42 5.95 15.62
N ARG A 22 0.26 5.65 16.91
CA ARG A 22 1.34 5.76 17.91
C ARG A 22 2.16 4.49 18.08
N CYS A 23 1.58 3.32 17.83
CA CYS A 23 2.18 2.03 18.17
C CYS A 23 2.47 1.14 16.95
N TYR A 24 2.04 1.51 15.74
CA TYR A 24 2.38 0.77 14.53
C TYR A 24 3.52 1.47 13.78
N GLU A 25 4.72 0.93 13.91
CA GLU A 25 5.88 1.38 13.15
C GLU A 25 5.55 1.26 11.65
N GLY A 26 5.55 2.38 10.93
CA GLY A 26 5.23 2.40 9.50
C GLY A 26 3.74 2.66 9.14
N TYR A 27 2.93 3.24 10.02
CA TYR A 27 1.61 3.76 9.59
C TYR A 27 1.75 4.89 8.55
N THR A 28 1.16 4.75 7.35
CA THR A 28 0.96 5.86 6.40
C THR A 28 -0.47 6.36 6.56
N ALA A 29 -0.64 7.63 6.92
CA ALA A 29 -1.97 8.21 7.01
C ALA A 29 -2.59 8.25 5.60
N PRO A 30 -3.80 7.70 5.40
CA PRO A 30 -4.44 7.76 4.10
C PRO A 30 -4.91 9.20 3.81
N ARG A 31 -4.77 9.61 2.55
CA ARG A 31 -5.57 10.69 1.95
C ARG A 31 -7.02 10.21 1.93
N VAL A 32 -7.95 11.09 2.30
CA VAL A 32 -9.38 10.78 2.32
C VAL A 32 -10.10 11.78 1.42
N LYS A 33 -10.97 11.27 0.54
CA LYS A 33 -11.84 12.08 -0.32
C LYS A 33 -13.26 11.58 -0.11
N VAL A 34 -14.18 12.53 0.08
CA VAL A 34 -15.60 12.26 0.22
C VAL A 34 -16.29 12.95 -0.94
N ILE A 35 -17.05 12.18 -1.72
CA ILE A 35 -17.88 12.71 -2.79
C ILE A 35 -19.32 12.25 -2.60
N TYR A 36 -20.23 12.98 -3.22
CA TYR A 36 -21.64 12.67 -3.26
C TYR A 36 -22.01 12.38 -4.72
N HIS A 37 -22.55 11.19 -4.96
CA HIS A 37 -22.87 10.74 -6.31
C HIS A 37 -24.34 10.39 -6.41
N ARG A 38 -25.02 10.96 -7.40
CA ARG A 38 -26.40 10.63 -7.74
C ARG A 38 -26.45 9.97 -9.12
N GLU A 39 -27.01 8.77 -9.18
CA GLU A 39 -27.25 8.06 -10.43
C GLU A 39 -28.71 8.25 -10.86
N GLY A 40 -28.95 9.18 -11.80
CA GLY A 40 -30.30 9.49 -12.29
C GLY A 40 -31.22 10.05 -11.21
N GLU A 41 -32.40 9.44 -11.03
CA GLU A 41 -33.40 9.83 -10.02
C GLU A 41 -33.17 9.18 -8.65
N LYS A 42 -32.09 8.40 -8.47
CA LYS A 42 -31.81 7.74 -7.19
C LYS A 42 -31.40 8.73 -6.10
N GLU A 43 -31.46 8.25 -4.86
CA GLU A 43 -30.89 8.98 -3.73
C GLU A 43 -29.38 9.16 -3.90
N GLU A 44 -28.88 10.26 -3.36
CA GLU A 44 -27.47 10.60 -3.37
C GLU A 44 -26.69 9.62 -2.47
N GLU A 45 -25.69 8.96 -3.05
CA GLU A 45 -24.79 8.07 -2.33
C GLU A 45 -23.55 8.85 -1.86
N LYS A 46 -23.25 8.76 -0.56
CA LYS A 46 -21.99 9.24 0.00
C LYS A 46 -20.90 8.21 -0.26
N ILE A 47 -19.92 8.57 -1.07
CA ILE A 47 -18.77 7.74 -1.40
C ILE A 47 -17.57 8.23 -0.62
N VAL A 48 -16.87 7.29 0.02
CA VAL A 48 -15.65 7.56 0.78
C VAL A 48 -14.51 6.79 0.13
N ALA A 49 -13.49 7.53 -0.28
CA ALA A 49 -12.26 7.00 -0.84
C ALA A 49 -11.11 7.27 0.13
N GLU A 50 -10.35 6.22 0.43
CA GLU A 50 -9.12 6.26 1.19
C GLU A 50 -7.97 5.83 0.29
N TYR A 51 -6.83 6.51 0.39
CA TYR A 51 -5.65 6.24 -0.42
C TYR A 51 -4.35 6.44 0.36
N GLN A 52 -3.46 5.46 0.32
CA GLN A 52 -2.12 5.54 0.89
C GLN A 52 -1.10 5.69 -0.24
N ASP A 53 -0.18 6.62 -0.03
CA ASP A 53 0.93 6.92 -0.94
C ASP A 53 1.75 5.66 -1.26
N ILE A 54 1.81 5.30 -2.54
CA ILE A 54 2.47 4.09 -3.04
C ILE A 54 3.95 4.13 -2.70
N LYS A 55 4.60 5.29 -2.81
CA LYS A 55 6.03 5.43 -2.54
C LYS A 55 6.36 5.10 -1.07
N ALA A 56 5.59 5.64 -0.13
CA ALA A 56 5.77 5.41 1.29
C ALA A 56 5.51 3.94 1.65
N GLU A 57 4.42 3.37 1.15
CA GLU A 57 4.08 1.96 1.38
C GLU A 57 5.07 1.00 0.71
N PHE A 58 5.54 1.32 -0.51
CA PHE A 58 6.52 0.52 -1.24
C PHE A 58 7.86 0.45 -0.50
N LYS A 59 8.37 1.62 -0.08
CA LYS A 59 9.61 1.71 0.70
C LYS A 59 9.52 0.86 1.97
N LYS A 60 8.41 0.97 2.70
CA LYS A 60 8.14 0.19 3.91
C LYS A 60 8.09 -1.31 3.61
N ALA A 61 7.38 -1.72 2.55
CA ALA A 61 7.32 -3.12 2.14
C ALA A 61 8.71 -3.70 1.89
N VAL A 62 9.55 -2.98 1.12
CA VAL A 62 10.90 -3.45 0.81
C VAL A 62 11.75 -3.53 2.08
N GLU A 63 11.74 -2.50 2.92
CA GLU A 63 12.49 -2.49 4.18
C GLU A 63 12.08 -3.66 5.09
N VAL A 64 10.79 -3.93 5.21
CA VAL A 64 10.25 -5.06 5.97
C VAL A 64 10.72 -6.39 5.38
N LEU A 65 10.60 -6.58 4.06
CA LEU A 65 11.02 -7.84 3.42
C LEU A 65 12.52 -8.10 3.59
N LEU A 66 13.36 -7.07 3.44
CA LEU A 66 14.80 -7.19 3.62
C LEU A 66 15.19 -7.44 5.09
N ARG A 67 14.50 -6.82 6.06
CA ARG A 67 14.73 -7.01 7.49
C ARG A 67 14.30 -8.40 7.95
N VAL A 68 13.09 -8.84 7.61
CA VAL A 68 12.49 -10.11 8.07
C VAL A 68 13.30 -11.31 7.59
N LYS A 69 13.80 -11.27 6.36
CA LYS A 69 14.57 -12.37 5.77
C LYS A 69 16.06 -12.31 6.08
N GLN A 70 16.47 -11.40 6.98
CA GLN A 70 17.88 -11.17 7.33
C GLN A 70 18.77 -11.22 6.09
N VAL A 71 18.39 -10.50 5.02
CA VAL A 71 19.22 -10.39 3.82
C VAL A 71 20.42 -9.50 4.18
N GLY A 72 21.30 -10.01 5.04
CA GLY A 72 22.44 -9.32 5.64
C GLY A 72 23.46 -8.92 4.58
N LYS A 73 23.41 -9.57 3.41
CA LYS A 73 24.09 -9.13 2.20
C LYS A 73 23.07 -8.69 1.15
N ARG A 74 22.72 -7.40 1.22
CA ARG A 74 22.06 -6.63 0.16
C ARG A 74 22.59 -6.89 -1.27
N LYS A 75 23.82 -7.42 -1.41
CA LYS A 75 24.44 -7.88 -2.67
C LYS A 75 23.67 -9.00 -3.39
N ARG A 76 22.75 -9.68 -2.71
CA ARG A 76 21.94 -10.78 -3.23
C ARG A 76 20.68 -10.31 -3.97
N VAL A 77 20.27 -9.05 -3.84
CA VAL A 77 19.09 -8.52 -4.55
C VAL A 77 19.43 -8.28 -6.01
N LYS A 78 18.69 -8.94 -6.91
CA LYS A 78 18.85 -8.79 -8.36
C LYS A 78 17.88 -7.79 -8.95
N ARG A 79 16.62 -7.87 -8.52
CA ARG A 79 15.53 -7.07 -9.07
C ARG A 79 14.45 -6.84 -8.02
N ILE A 80 13.85 -5.66 -8.04
CA ILE A 80 12.64 -5.35 -7.28
C ILE A 80 11.56 -5.00 -8.30
N ARG A 81 10.37 -5.57 -8.16
CA ARG A 81 9.20 -5.30 -9.02
C ARG A 81 8.03 -4.83 -8.19
N LEU A 82 7.26 -3.92 -8.76
CA LEU A 82 5.99 -3.44 -8.23
C LEU A 82 4.89 -3.86 -9.21
N VAL A 83 3.91 -4.62 -8.74
CA VAL A 83 2.75 -5.01 -9.53
C VAL A 83 1.52 -4.38 -8.90
N ILE A 84 0.80 -3.54 -9.64
CA ILE A 84 -0.42 -2.87 -9.15
C ILE A 84 -1.63 -3.60 -9.72
N GLY A 85 -2.65 -3.80 -8.89
CA GLY A 85 -3.90 -4.46 -9.29
C GLY A 85 -5.05 -4.03 -8.41
N GLY A 86 -6.24 -3.99 -8.99
CA GLY A 86 -7.48 -3.67 -8.29
C GLY A 86 -8.47 -4.82 -8.41
N ASP A 87 -9.35 -4.94 -7.42
CA ASP A 87 -10.46 -5.89 -7.45
C ASP A 87 -11.73 -5.25 -6.86
N HIS A 88 -12.86 -5.70 -7.38
CA HIS A 88 -14.19 -5.30 -6.95
C HIS A 88 -14.77 -6.38 -6.05
N GLY A 89 -14.75 -6.12 -4.74
CA GLY A 89 -15.50 -6.92 -3.78
C GLY A 89 -16.95 -6.46 -3.67
N GLN A 90 -17.76 -7.17 -2.88
CA GLN A 90 -19.08 -6.67 -2.50
C GLN A 90 -18.94 -5.38 -1.65
N GLY A 91 -19.34 -4.25 -2.23
CA GLY A 91 -19.48 -2.97 -1.52
C GLY A 91 -18.23 -2.10 -1.41
N ALA A 92 -17.11 -2.49 -2.03
CA ALA A 92 -15.94 -1.61 -2.18
C ALA A 92 -15.03 -2.03 -3.33
N PHE A 93 -14.51 -1.05 -4.05
CA PHE A 93 -13.31 -1.23 -4.86
C PHE A 93 -12.07 -1.18 -3.98
N ARG A 94 -11.14 -2.11 -4.19
CA ARG A 94 -9.85 -2.12 -3.51
C ARG A 94 -8.75 -2.10 -4.54
N LEU A 95 -7.82 -1.17 -4.38
CA LEU A 95 -6.58 -1.13 -5.15
C LEU A 95 -5.43 -1.52 -4.23
N GLY A 96 -4.59 -2.42 -4.71
CA GLY A 96 -3.38 -2.84 -4.01
C GLY A 96 -2.19 -2.90 -4.93
N PHE A 97 -1.02 -3.13 -4.33
CA PHE A 97 0.15 -3.54 -5.06
C PHE A 97 0.86 -4.70 -4.38
N ARG A 98 1.62 -5.44 -5.16
CA ARG A 98 2.52 -6.50 -4.71
C ARG A 98 3.96 -6.07 -5.00
N VAL A 99 4.79 -6.10 -3.96
CA VAL A 99 6.24 -6.00 -4.09
C VAL A 99 6.80 -7.39 -4.27
N LEU A 100 7.70 -7.54 -5.24
CA LEU A 100 8.48 -8.76 -5.47
C LEU A 100 9.97 -8.39 -5.41
N ILE A 101 10.77 -9.15 -4.66
CA ILE A 101 12.22 -8.97 -4.60
C ILE A 101 12.85 -10.30 -5.02
N ASP A 102 13.48 -10.31 -6.19
CA ASP A 102 14.22 -11.44 -6.70
C ASP A 102 15.61 -11.42 -6.05
N THR A 103 15.95 -12.47 -5.31
CA THR A 103 17.25 -12.63 -4.65
C THR A 103 17.97 -13.88 -5.15
N GLU A 104 19.30 -13.83 -5.17
CA GLU A 104 20.17 -14.96 -5.51
C GLU A 104 21.22 -15.16 -4.41
N SER A 105 21.38 -16.38 -3.91
CA SER A 105 22.41 -16.71 -2.93
C SER A 105 23.81 -16.70 -3.56
N ASP A 106 24.85 -16.75 -2.71
CA ASP A 106 26.23 -16.85 -3.20
C ASP A 106 26.48 -18.22 -3.92
N GLU A 107 25.59 -19.20 -3.69
CA GLU A 107 25.58 -20.54 -4.29
C GLU A 107 24.66 -20.63 -5.53
N GLY A 108 24.04 -19.51 -5.94
CA GLY A 108 23.20 -19.44 -7.14
C GLY A 108 21.73 -19.81 -6.93
N GLU A 109 21.28 -20.04 -5.70
CA GLU A 109 19.88 -20.34 -5.40
C GLU A 109 19.01 -19.09 -5.53
N LYS A 110 17.89 -19.20 -6.25
CA LYS A 110 16.97 -18.07 -6.51
C LYS A 110 15.75 -18.15 -5.59
N GLU A 111 15.43 -17.04 -4.94
CA GLU A 111 14.23 -16.87 -4.11
C GLU A 111 13.49 -15.59 -4.51
N VAL A 112 12.16 -15.60 -4.44
CA VAL A 112 11.32 -14.41 -4.65
C VAL A 112 10.58 -14.07 -3.36
N LEU A 113 11.01 -12.98 -2.72
CA LEU A 113 10.31 -12.42 -1.56
C LEU A 113 9.13 -11.58 -2.06
N HIS A 114 8.00 -11.62 -1.34
CA HIS A 114 6.85 -10.83 -1.74
C HIS A 114 5.98 -10.34 -0.59
N LYS A 115 5.32 -9.21 -0.81
CA LYS A 115 4.33 -8.64 0.11
C LYS A 115 3.26 -7.91 -0.68
N THR A 116 1.99 -8.17 -0.36
CA THR A 116 0.84 -7.43 -0.91
C THR A 116 0.41 -6.36 0.08
N ILE A 117 0.12 -5.16 -0.44
CA ILE A 117 -0.36 -4.00 0.31
C ILE A 117 -1.62 -3.49 -0.36
N ASN A 118 -2.63 -3.17 0.45
CA ASN A 118 -3.80 -2.42 0.01
C ASN A 118 -3.47 -0.93 0.06
N ILE A 119 -3.64 -0.21 -1.04
CA ILE A 119 -3.35 1.22 -1.14
C ILE A 119 -4.60 2.08 -1.22
N ALA A 120 -5.68 1.58 -1.80
CA ALA A 120 -6.91 2.36 -1.90
C ALA A 120 -8.14 1.52 -1.59
N THR A 121 -9.11 2.16 -0.94
CA THR A 121 -10.45 1.60 -0.74
C THR A 121 -11.47 2.66 -1.13
N VAL A 122 -12.36 2.33 -2.06
CA VAL A 122 -13.49 3.19 -2.43
C VAL A 122 -14.76 2.46 -2.02
N HIS A 123 -15.46 3.00 -1.03
CA HIS A 123 -16.71 2.45 -0.55
C HIS A 123 -17.85 2.92 -1.44
N CYS A 124 -18.36 2.02 -2.29
CA CYS A 124 -19.47 2.27 -3.20
C CYS A 124 -20.30 0.99 -3.38
N LYS A 125 -21.62 1.13 -3.48
CA LYS A 125 -22.55 0.00 -3.67
C LYS A 125 -22.40 -0.67 -5.04
N LYS A 126 -22.02 0.10 -6.07
CA LYS A 126 -21.76 -0.39 -7.42
C LYS A 126 -20.55 0.32 -8.02
N GLU A 127 -19.82 -0.41 -8.87
CA GLU A 127 -18.75 0.16 -9.66
C GLU A 127 -19.35 0.99 -10.80
N VAL A 128 -18.99 2.27 -10.82
CA VAL A 128 -19.18 3.14 -11.98
C VAL A 128 -17.80 3.72 -12.26
N GLY A 129 -17.29 3.60 -13.50
CA GLY A 129 -15.96 4.13 -13.86
C GLY A 129 -15.80 5.61 -13.47
N ALA A 130 -16.86 6.40 -13.62
CA ALA A 130 -16.91 7.79 -13.19
C ALA A 130 -16.67 8.00 -11.68
N ILE A 131 -17.07 7.06 -10.82
CA ILE A 131 -16.79 7.09 -9.38
C ILE A 131 -15.28 6.91 -9.16
N LEU A 132 -14.64 5.96 -9.83
CA LEU A 132 -13.20 5.75 -9.69
C LEU A 132 -12.41 6.96 -10.20
N GLU A 133 -12.77 7.49 -11.37
CA GLU A 133 -12.17 8.69 -11.97
C GLU A 133 -12.24 9.90 -11.04
N SER A 134 -13.37 10.09 -10.36
CA SER A 134 -13.56 11.20 -9.42
C SER A 134 -12.98 10.96 -8.02
N THR A 135 -12.59 9.72 -7.69
CA THR A 135 -12.13 9.36 -6.35
C THR A 135 -10.63 9.17 -6.22
N VAL A 136 -10.07 8.13 -6.85
CA VAL A 136 -8.71 7.65 -6.58
C VAL A 136 -7.78 7.69 -7.78
N ILE A 137 -8.31 7.80 -9.00
CA ILE A 137 -7.51 7.75 -10.22
C ILE A 137 -6.51 8.91 -10.29
N ASP A 138 -6.91 10.13 -9.89
CA ASP A 138 -6.00 11.28 -9.84
C ASP A 138 -4.76 11.01 -8.98
N TRP A 139 -4.96 10.41 -7.80
CA TRP A 139 -3.86 10.06 -6.90
C TRP A 139 -3.01 8.91 -7.43
N VAL A 140 -3.63 7.89 -8.02
CA VAL A 140 -2.90 6.79 -8.66
C VAL A 140 -2.05 7.30 -9.83
N THR A 141 -2.60 8.18 -10.67
CA THR A 141 -1.88 8.78 -11.79
C THR A 141 -0.71 9.63 -11.30
N GLU A 142 -0.89 10.43 -10.25
CA GLU A 142 0.17 11.21 -9.61
C GLU A 142 1.34 10.31 -9.16
N ASP A 143 1.05 9.24 -8.42
CA ASP A 143 2.05 8.31 -7.92
C ASP A 143 2.74 7.52 -9.05
N LEU A 144 1.98 7.06 -10.04
CA LEU A 144 2.54 6.35 -11.20
C LEU A 144 3.45 7.24 -12.03
N LYS A 145 3.05 8.50 -12.26
CA LYS A 145 3.88 9.49 -12.95
C LYS A 145 5.17 9.75 -12.18
N TYR A 146 5.07 9.96 -10.87
CA TYR A 146 6.23 10.13 -10.01
C TYR A 146 7.18 8.93 -10.06
N ILE A 147 6.63 7.70 -9.96
CA ILE A 147 7.38 6.45 -10.07
C ILE A 147 8.11 6.36 -11.40
N ASN A 148 7.43 6.71 -12.49
CA ASN A 148 7.98 6.70 -13.84
C ASN A 148 9.12 7.72 -14.01
N GLU A 149 8.99 8.91 -13.43
CA GLU A 149 10.00 9.97 -13.46
C GLU A 149 11.20 9.68 -12.52
N ASN A 150 11.00 8.85 -11.48
CA ASN A 150 11.99 8.57 -10.44
C ASN A 150 12.42 7.09 -10.40
N ARG A 151 12.45 6.43 -11.56
CA ARG A 151 12.71 4.97 -11.72
C ARG A 151 13.99 4.44 -11.07
N LEU A 152 14.96 5.31 -10.76
CA LEU A 152 16.32 4.96 -10.32
C LEU A 152 16.65 5.26 -8.86
N HIS A 153 15.74 5.82 -8.05
CA HIS A 153 16.13 6.37 -6.73
C HIS A 153 15.39 5.85 -5.51
N LEU A 154 14.50 4.87 -5.66
CA LEU A 154 13.67 4.48 -4.52
C LEU A 154 14.49 3.86 -3.37
N LEU A 155 15.63 3.22 -3.65
CA LEU A 155 16.52 2.71 -2.59
C LEU A 155 18.01 2.79 -2.97
N ASN A 156 18.77 3.59 -2.22
CA ASN A 156 20.23 3.53 -2.22
C ASN A 156 20.68 2.42 -1.28
N VAL A 157 20.99 1.26 -1.84
CA VAL A 157 21.40 0.08 -1.09
C VAL A 157 22.93 0.00 -1.17
N ASN A 158 23.63 0.49 -0.13
CA ASN A 158 25.10 0.49 -0.04
C ASN A 158 25.81 1.19 -1.23
N ARG A 159 25.37 2.39 -1.64
CA ARG A 159 25.88 3.13 -2.80
C ARG A 159 25.63 2.46 -4.16
N ARG A 160 24.88 1.36 -4.19
CA ARG A 160 24.33 0.80 -5.43
C ARG A 160 22.87 1.24 -5.59
N VAL A 161 22.61 1.78 -6.77
CA VAL A 161 21.25 1.97 -7.28
C VAL A 161 20.71 0.61 -7.67
N VAL A 162 19.59 0.20 -7.08
CA VAL A 162 18.84 -0.98 -7.49
C VAL A 162 17.67 -0.51 -8.33
N THR A 163 17.62 -0.94 -9.59
CA THR A 163 16.51 -0.64 -10.50
C THR A 163 15.23 -1.26 -9.96
N CYS A 164 14.22 -0.43 -9.72
CA CYS A 164 12.96 -0.85 -9.11
C CYS A 164 11.83 -1.08 -10.14
N PHE A 165 12.09 -0.89 -11.43
CA PHE A 165 11.09 -0.99 -12.48
C PHE A 165 11.68 -1.54 -13.78
N GLU A 166 11.18 -2.68 -14.23
CA GLU A 166 11.10 -3.03 -15.64
C GLU A 166 9.62 -2.90 -16.01
N SER A 167 9.30 -1.98 -16.92
CA SER A 167 8.04 -2.03 -17.65
C SER A 167 8.30 -2.92 -18.85
N ASP A 168 7.56 -4.02 -18.98
CA ASP A 168 7.49 -4.79 -20.23
C ASP A 168 6.92 -3.92 -21.36
#